data_AF-A0A2S9I1K1-F1
#
_entry.id   AF-A0A2S9I1K1-F1
#
_cell.length_a   1.000
_cell.length_b   1.000
_cell.length_c   1.000
_cell.angle_alpha   90.00
_cell.angle_beta   90.00
_cell.angle_gamma   90.00
#
_symmetry.space_group_name_H-M   'P 1'
#
loop_
_entity.id
_entity.type
_entity.pdbx_description
1 polymer ?
#
loop_
_entity_poly.entity_id
_entity_poly.type
_entity_poly.pdbx_seq_one_letter_code
_entity_poly.pdbx_strand_id
1 'polypeptide(L)'
;MVKVQVKALENWELMQKFETQHEKAQEMKARYGQKVHDADAEIKEATVKYEMLLRREFEGEDVAAAKQKALEDMEKAKAAYEVAQEESGKAYKYSNEYLHGKITIPDIISDFNQNVAPQIKKEDVFPLYEQAENALYDYYDALAKIYSIAEEVRPTIDWLNEIKRGQKGPMPVIHNPAKGSNMYLPRVTNKVLQDVENYRFVPEGYNGLTKEQEYKNDMAKYKEEAAK
;
A
#
# COMPACT_ATOMS: atom_id res chain seq x y z
N MET A 1 10.23 -2.02 8.18
CA MET A 1 9.38 -2.26 6.99
C MET A 1 10.01 -1.47 5.85
N VAL A 2 10.53 -2.15 4.82
CA VAL A 2 11.13 -1.46 3.66
C VAL A 2 9.98 -0.88 2.84
N LYS A 3 9.97 0.44 2.66
CA LYS A 3 8.96 1.12 1.84
C LYS A 3 9.46 1.11 0.40
N VAL A 4 8.92 0.23 -0.42
CA VAL A 4 9.20 0.22 -1.86
C VAL A 4 8.37 1.33 -2.50
N GLN A 5 9.03 2.32 -3.10
CA GLN A 5 8.35 3.34 -3.90
C GLN A 5 8.20 2.84 -5.33
N VAL A 6 6.97 2.82 -5.82
CA VAL A 6 6.61 2.39 -7.17
C VAL A 6 6.47 3.64 -8.03
N LYS A 7 7.49 3.93 -8.85
CA LYS A 7 7.58 5.19 -9.61
C LYS A 7 6.40 5.43 -10.54
N ALA A 8 5.86 4.36 -11.13
CA ALA A 8 4.72 4.46 -12.05
C ALA A 8 3.43 4.96 -11.35
N LEU A 9 3.28 4.72 -10.05
CA LEU A 9 2.14 5.24 -9.29
C LEU A 9 2.30 6.74 -8.98
N GLU A 10 3.52 7.19 -8.69
CA GLU A 10 3.80 8.60 -8.38
C GLU A 10 3.58 9.50 -9.61
N ASN A 11 3.85 8.97 -10.82
CA ASN A 11 3.72 9.68 -12.08
C ASN A 11 2.42 9.39 -12.83
N TRP A 12 1.39 8.89 -12.14
CA TRP A 12 0.13 8.53 -12.78
C TRP A 12 -0.72 9.77 -13.12
N GLU A 13 -0.48 10.36 -14.29
CA GLU A 13 -1.10 11.63 -14.70
C GLU A 13 -2.64 11.61 -14.72
N LEU A 14 -3.26 10.52 -15.17
CA LEU A 14 -4.72 10.45 -15.27
C LEU A 14 -5.38 10.48 -13.88
N MET A 15 -4.74 9.85 -12.89
CA MET A 15 -5.18 9.90 -11.50
C MET A 15 -5.06 11.32 -10.93
N GLN A 16 -3.95 12.01 -11.16
CA GLN A 16 -3.77 13.40 -10.71
C GLN A 16 -4.83 14.33 -11.34
N LYS A 17 -5.13 14.15 -12.63
CA LYS A 17 -6.20 14.90 -13.31
C LYS A 17 -7.57 14.55 -12.75
N PHE A 18 -7.83 13.28 -12.43
CA PHE A 18 -9.10 12.84 -11.84
C PHE A 18 -9.33 13.38 -10.42
N GLU A 19 -8.28 13.49 -9.61
CA GLU A 19 -8.36 14.08 -8.26
C GLU A 19 -8.66 15.59 -8.33
N THR A 20 -8.03 16.30 -9.26
CA THR A 20 -8.15 17.76 -9.37
C THR A 20 -9.34 18.24 -10.20
N GLN A 21 -9.90 17.41 -11.08
CA GLN A 21 -10.97 17.83 -12.00
C GLN A 21 -12.29 18.24 -11.30
N HIS A 22 -12.47 17.90 -10.02
CA HIS A 22 -13.66 18.28 -9.25
C HIS A 22 -13.44 19.46 -8.31
N GLU A 23 -12.21 19.95 -8.16
CA GLU A 23 -11.89 21.05 -7.22
C GLU A 23 -12.73 22.29 -7.50
N LYS A 24 -12.74 22.75 -8.75
CA LYS A 24 -13.52 23.94 -9.16
C LYS A 24 -15.03 23.77 -8.96
N ALA A 25 -15.55 22.56 -9.18
CA ALA A 25 -16.95 22.23 -8.94
C ALA A 25 -17.29 22.30 -7.44
N GLN A 26 -16.42 21.77 -6.59
CA GLN A 26 -16.57 21.82 -5.14
C GLN A 26 -16.44 23.25 -4.59
N GLU A 27 -15.46 24.02 -5.06
CA GLU A 27 -15.29 25.43 -4.71
C GLU A 27 -16.54 26.26 -5.06
N MET A 28 -17.08 26.08 -6.27
CA MET A 28 -18.30 26.78 -6.68
C MET A 28 -19.48 26.38 -5.79
N LYS A 29 -19.67 25.08 -5.51
CA LYS A 29 -20.73 24.60 -4.63
C LYS A 29 -20.60 25.15 -3.22
N ALA A 30 -19.39 25.17 -2.66
CA ALA A 30 -19.11 25.73 -1.33
C ALA A 30 -19.44 27.23 -1.27
N ARG A 31 -19.01 28.00 -2.27
CA ARG A 31 -19.25 29.45 -2.32
C ARG A 31 -20.74 29.80 -2.32
N TYR A 32 -21.54 29.15 -3.17
CA TYR A 32 -22.98 29.43 -3.22
C TYR A 32 -23.76 28.79 -2.09
N GLY A 33 -23.31 27.65 -1.55
CA GLY A 33 -23.82 27.10 -0.31
C GLY A 33 -23.65 28.07 0.87
N GLN A 34 -22.47 28.71 0.96
CA GLN A 34 -22.20 29.72 1.98
C GLN A 34 -23.11 30.94 1.85
N LYS A 35 -23.33 31.45 0.62
CA LYS A 35 -24.28 32.55 0.39
C LYS A 35 -25.69 32.26 0.90
N VAL A 36 -26.20 31.04 0.67
CA VAL A 36 -27.52 30.62 1.17
C VAL A 36 -27.53 30.56 2.68
N HIS A 37 -26.46 30.03 3.29
CA HIS A 37 -26.31 29.97 4.73
C HIS A 37 -26.27 31.37 5.38
N ASP A 38 -25.52 32.30 4.79
CA ASP A 38 -25.40 33.67 5.29
C ASP A 38 -26.75 34.41 5.19
N ALA A 39 -27.48 34.26 4.09
CA ALA A 39 -28.81 34.85 3.94
C ALA A 39 -29.85 34.25 4.92
N ASP A 40 -29.77 32.94 5.21
CA ASP A 40 -30.60 32.32 6.25
C ASP A 40 -30.30 32.87 7.66
N ALA A 41 -29.02 33.14 7.94
CA ALA A 41 -28.62 33.78 9.18
C ALA A 41 -29.18 35.20 9.31
N GLU A 42 -29.21 35.98 8.23
CA GLU A 42 -29.82 37.32 8.21
C GLU A 42 -31.33 37.27 8.48
N ILE A 43 -32.06 36.30 7.92
CA ILE A 43 -33.49 36.09 8.22
C ILE A 43 -33.70 35.80 9.71
N LYS A 44 -32.87 34.93 10.29
CA LYS A 44 -32.95 34.58 11.72
C LYS A 44 -32.68 35.81 12.58
N GLU A 45 -31.66 36.60 12.27
CA GLU A 45 -31.34 37.82 13.01
C GLU A 45 -32.49 38.85 12.93
N ALA A 46 -33.04 39.07 11.73
CA ALA A 46 -34.18 39.97 11.54
C ALA A 46 -35.43 39.50 12.31
N THR A 47 -35.67 38.19 12.33
CA THR A 47 -36.77 37.58 13.09
C THR A 47 -36.59 37.80 14.59
N VAL A 48 -35.39 37.58 15.14
CA VAL A 48 -35.09 37.83 16.56
C VAL A 48 -35.30 39.30 16.92
N LYS A 49 -34.86 40.24 16.08
CA LYS A 49 -35.09 41.69 16.29
C LYS A 49 -36.57 42.02 16.35
N TYR A 50 -37.37 41.45 15.46
CA TYR A 50 -38.83 41.63 15.46
C TYR A 50 -39.48 41.05 16.74
N GLU A 51 -39.09 39.85 17.16
CA GLU A 51 -39.59 39.23 18.40
C GLU A 51 -39.25 40.05 19.65
N MET A 52 -38.06 40.66 19.70
CA MET A 52 -37.68 41.57 20.79
C MET A 52 -38.57 42.82 20.83
N LEU A 53 -38.95 43.37 19.68
CA LEU A 53 -39.87 44.51 19.61
C LEU A 53 -41.27 44.13 20.08
N LEU A 54 -41.76 42.94 19.73
CA LEU A 54 -43.05 42.44 20.26
C LEU A 54 -43.06 42.37 21.78
N ARG A 55 -41.97 41.91 22.41
CA ARG A 55 -41.88 41.86 23.88
C ARG A 55 -41.98 43.27 24.49
N ARG A 56 -41.27 44.25 23.95
CA ARG A 56 -41.32 45.65 24.41
C ARG A 56 -42.70 46.26 24.24
N GLU A 57 -43.39 45.96 23.14
CA GLU A 57 -44.79 46.36 22.93
C GLU A 57 -45.71 45.78 24.01
N PHE A 58 -45.55 44.50 24.36
CA PHE A 58 -46.33 43.84 25.40
C PHE A 58 -46.03 44.39 26.81
N GLU A 59 -44.84 44.96 27.02
CA GLU A 59 -44.46 45.69 28.23
C GLU A 59 -45.01 47.13 28.27
N GLY A 60 -45.70 47.57 27.21
CA GLY A 60 -46.39 48.87 27.13
C GLY A 60 -45.61 49.98 26.44
N GLU A 61 -44.47 49.68 25.81
CA GLU A 61 -43.71 50.65 25.02
C GLU A 61 -44.31 50.87 23.62
N ASP A 62 -44.35 52.12 23.15
CA ASP A 62 -44.70 52.42 21.77
C ASP A 62 -43.52 52.14 20.83
N VAL A 63 -43.62 51.03 20.10
CA VAL A 63 -42.61 50.55 19.15
C VAL A 63 -43.13 50.41 17.72
N ALA A 64 -44.28 51.02 17.39
CA ALA A 64 -44.97 50.79 16.11
C ALA A 64 -44.08 51.06 14.88
N ALA A 65 -43.36 52.19 14.87
CA ALA A 65 -42.45 52.54 13.77
C ALA A 65 -41.25 51.57 13.66
N ALA A 66 -40.71 51.11 14.80
CA ALA A 66 -39.61 50.15 14.82
C ALA A 66 -40.05 48.77 14.34
N LYS A 67 -41.28 48.33 14.67
CA LYS A 67 -41.86 47.08 14.16
C LYS A 67 -42.05 47.11 12.65
N GLN A 68 -42.59 48.21 12.12
CA GLN A 68 -42.76 48.35 10.67
C GLN A 68 -41.43 48.23 9.94
N LYS A 69 -40.39 48.90 10.44
CA LYS A 69 -39.03 48.78 9.89
C LYS A 69 -38.47 47.36 9.99
N ALA A 70 -38.66 46.67 11.12
CA ALA A 70 -38.20 45.30 11.29
C ALA A 70 -38.90 44.32 10.32
N LEU A 71 -40.18 44.53 10.01
CA LEU A 71 -40.89 43.75 9.00
C LEU A 71 -40.33 43.99 7.60
N GLU A 72 -40.03 45.24 7.24
CA GLU A 72 -39.38 45.59 5.96
C GLU A 72 -37.99 44.95 5.84
N ASP A 73 -37.20 44.97 6.91
CA ASP A 73 -35.88 44.32 6.97
C ASP A 73 -36.02 42.79 6.83
N MET A 74 -37.03 42.17 7.46
CA MET A 74 -37.32 40.74 7.31
C MET A 74 -37.71 40.37 5.87
N GLU A 75 -38.58 41.14 5.23
CA GLU A 75 -38.97 40.89 3.83
C GLU A 75 -37.79 41.05 2.88
N LYS A 76 -36.92 42.04 3.12
CA LYS A 76 -35.68 42.21 2.36
C LYS A 76 -34.72 41.02 2.54
N ALA A 77 -34.58 40.50 3.77
CA ALA A 77 -33.76 39.32 4.04
C ALA A 77 -34.31 38.06 3.36
N LYS A 78 -35.64 37.86 3.38
CA LYS A 78 -36.30 36.75 2.65
C LYS A 78 -36.07 36.83 1.15
N ALA A 79 -36.22 38.02 0.56
CA ALA A 79 -35.95 38.22 -0.86
C ALA A 79 -34.48 37.93 -1.22
N ALA A 80 -33.53 38.36 -0.37
CA ALA A 80 -32.11 38.04 -0.57
C ALA A 80 -31.83 36.53 -0.50
N TYR A 81 -32.50 35.81 0.39
CA TYR A 81 -32.40 34.36 0.50
C TYR A 81 -32.95 33.62 -0.73
N GLU A 82 -34.09 34.05 -1.26
CA GLU A 82 -34.65 33.47 -2.51
C GLU A 82 -33.68 33.63 -3.68
N VAL A 83 -33.07 34.82 -3.82
CA VAL A 83 -32.04 35.07 -4.83
C VAL A 83 -30.82 34.17 -4.60
N ALA A 84 -30.35 34.03 -3.35
CA ALA A 84 -29.22 33.17 -3.04
C ALA A 84 -29.50 31.69 -3.35
N GLN A 85 -30.72 31.20 -3.07
CA GLN A 85 -31.14 29.86 -3.46
C GLN A 85 -31.17 29.67 -4.98
N GLU A 86 -31.71 30.62 -5.72
CA GLU A 86 -31.78 30.55 -7.18
C GLU A 86 -30.38 30.55 -7.80
N GLU A 87 -29.49 31.43 -7.32
CA GLU A 87 -28.08 31.46 -7.73
C GLU A 87 -27.38 30.13 -7.41
N SER A 88 -27.62 29.55 -6.24
CA SER A 88 -27.07 28.25 -5.84
C SER A 88 -27.55 27.12 -6.76
N GLY A 89 -28.83 27.10 -7.10
CA GLY A 89 -29.40 26.14 -8.05
C GLY A 89 -28.80 26.27 -9.46
N LYS A 90 -28.59 27.51 -9.94
CA LYS A 90 -27.93 27.77 -11.24
C LYS A 90 -26.46 27.37 -11.22
N ALA A 91 -25.75 27.68 -10.14
CA ALA A 91 -24.35 27.30 -9.96
C ALA A 91 -24.17 25.78 -9.93
N TYR A 92 -25.08 25.04 -9.29
CA TYR A 92 -25.06 23.58 -9.29
C TYR A 92 -25.23 23.00 -10.71
N LYS A 93 -26.19 23.51 -11.49
CA LYS A 93 -26.38 23.08 -12.89
C LYS A 93 -25.16 23.37 -13.74
N TYR A 94 -24.63 24.60 -13.66
CA TYR A 94 -23.43 24.99 -14.38
C TYR A 94 -22.22 24.13 -13.99
N SER A 95 -22.06 23.86 -12.70
CA SER A 95 -20.98 23.01 -12.20
C SER A 95 -21.06 21.59 -12.80
N ASN A 96 -22.24 20.96 -12.78
CA ASN A 96 -22.44 19.63 -13.34
C ASN A 96 -22.20 19.57 -14.85
N GLU A 97 -22.53 20.63 -15.58
CA GLU A 97 -22.44 20.65 -17.04
C GLU A 97 -21.04 21.03 -17.54
N TYR A 98 -20.35 21.94 -16.85
CA TYR A 98 -19.12 22.58 -17.35
C TYR A 98 -17.89 22.39 -16.46
N LEU A 99 -18.07 22.14 -15.16
CA LEU A 99 -16.95 22.07 -14.19
C LEU A 99 -16.66 20.65 -13.72
N HIS A 100 -17.63 19.73 -13.79
CA HIS A 100 -17.37 18.32 -13.56
C HIS A 100 -16.47 17.79 -14.67
N GLY A 101 -15.31 17.28 -14.27
CA GLY A 101 -14.40 16.65 -15.20
C GLY A 101 -14.99 15.42 -15.88
N LYS A 102 -14.38 15.06 -17.02
CA LYS A 102 -14.86 13.98 -17.90
C LYS A 102 -14.24 12.63 -17.57
N ILE A 103 -13.22 12.58 -16.72
CA ILE A 103 -12.51 11.35 -16.39
C ILE A 103 -13.37 10.57 -15.40
N THR A 104 -13.66 9.32 -15.71
CA THR A 104 -14.48 8.43 -14.91
C THR A 104 -13.64 7.35 -14.22
N ILE A 105 -14.20 6.69 -13.22
CA ILE A 105 -13.54 5.54 -12.56
C ILE A 105 -13.19 4.44 -13.59
N PRO A 106 -14.08 4.07 -14.54
CA PRO A 106 -13.71 3.17 -15.64
C PRO A 106 -12.47 3.63 -16.44
N ASP A 107 -12.32 4.91 -16.72
CA ASP A 107 -11.14 5.44 -17.43
C ASP A 107 -9.86 5.21 -16.62
N ILE A 108 -9.92 5.48 -15.31
CA ILE A 108 -8.82 5.23 -14.37
C ILE A 108 -8.45 3.74 -14.33
N ILE A 109 -9.44 2.86 -14.19
CA ILE A 109 -9.18 1.41 -14.17
C ILE A 109 -8.59 0.94 -15.50
N SER A 110 -9.08 1.46 -16.62
CA SER A 110 -8.58 1.13 -17.95
C SER A 110 -7.12 1.55 -18.10
N ASP A 111 -6.81 2.80 -17.77
CA ASP A 111 -5.47 3.37 -17.86
C ASP A 111 -4.48 2.66 -16.92
N PHE A 112 -4.92 2.32 -15.71
CA PHE A 112 -4.10 1.53 -14.78
C PHE A 112 -3.70 0.20 -15.40
N ASN A 113 -4.67 -0.56 -15.92
CA ASN A 113 -4.41 -1.90 -16.44
C ASN A 113 -3.60 -1.88 -17.74
N GLN A 114 -3.79 -0.87 -18.59
CA GLN A 114 -3.17 -0.79 -19.91
C GLN A 114 -1.80 -0.13 -19.88
N ASN A 115 -1.58 0.86 -19.00
CA ASN A 115 -0.39 1.71 -19.04
C ASN A 115 0.45 1.59 -17.76
N VAL A 116 -0.17 1.70 -16.58
CA VAL A 116 0.56 1.75 -15.30
C VAL A 116 1.02 0.35 -14.86
N ALA A 117 0.12 -0.63 -14.81
CA ALA A 117 0.43 -1.97 -14.33
C ALA A 117 1.52 -2.68 -15.17
N PRO A 118 1.56 -2.57 -16.51
CA PRO A 118 2.68 -3.10 -17.29
C PRO A 118 4.02 -2.44 -16.97
N GLN A 119 4.05 -1.13 -16.69
CA GLN A 119 5.27 -0.43 -16.27
C GLN A 119 5.76 -0.95 -14.91
N ILE A 120 4.87 -1.05 -13.91
CA ILE A 120 5.21 -1.63 -12.60
C ILE A 120 5.78 -3.03 -12.77
N LYS A 121 5.12 -3.86 -13.58
CA LYS A 121 5.59 -5.23 -13.86
C LYS A 121 6.99 -5.21 -14.43
N LYS A 122 7.25 -4.37 -15.43
CA LYS A 122 8.53 -4.33 -16.15
C LYS A 122 9.66 -3.74 -15.31
N GLU A 123 9.40 -2.65 -14.61
CA GLU A 123 10.45 -1.84 -13.98
C GLU A 123 10.71 -2.24 -12.53
N ASP A 124 9.67 -2.59 -11.78
CA ASP A 124 9.79 -2.86 -10.35
C ASP A 124 9.75 -4.37 -10.05
N VAL A 125 8.92 -5.14 -10.74
CA VAL A 125 8.71 -6.57 -10.43
C VAL A 125 9.64 -7.49 -11.21
N PHE A 126 9.80 -7.29 -12.52
CA PHE A 126 10.54 -8.20 -13.39
C PHE A 126 12.02 -8.32 -13.02
N PRO A 127 12.74 -7.26 -12.63
CA PRO A 127 14.13 -7.40 -12.17
C PRO A 127 14.24 -8.26 -10.91
N LEU A 128 13.27 -8.20 -10.00
CA LEU A 128 13.22 -9.07 -8.82
C LEU A 128 12.88 -10.51 -9.19
N TYR A 129 12.06 -10.72 -10.23
CA TYR A 129 11.80 -12.03 -10.79
C TYR A 129 13.08 -12.64 -11.37
N GLU A 130 13.82 -11.91 -12.21
CA GLU A 130 15.11 -12.37 -12.77
C GLU A 130 16.13 -12.65 -11.67
N GLN A 131 16.18 -11.81 -10.63
CA GLN A 131 17.02 -12.05 -9.46
C GLN A 131 16.66 -13.37 -8.75
N ALA A 132 15.37 -13.65 -8.55
CA ALA A 132 14.91 -14.88 -7.93
C ALA A 132 15.19 -16.11 -8.82
N GLU A 133 15.00 -15.99 -10.13
CA GLU A 133 15.28 -17.03 -11.12
C GLU A 133 16.77 -17.40 -11.12
N ASN A 134 17.67 -16.41 -11.16
CA ASN A 134 19.11 -16.63 -11.09
C ASN A 134 19.54 -17.27 -9.76
N ALA A 135 18.99 -16.80 -8.63
CA ALA A 135 19.29 -17.39 -7.33
C ALA A 135 18.85 -18.86 -7.21
N LEU A 136 17.71 -19.21 -7.84
CA LEU A 136 17.26 -20.61 -7.91
C LEU A 136 18.21 -21.45 -8.77
N TYR A 137 18.63 -20.93 -9.92
CA TYR A 137 19.61 -21.61 -10.77
C TYR A 137 20.92 -21.88 -10.02
N ASP A 138 21.51 -20.86 -9.40
CA ASP A 138 22.76 -20.98 -8.65
C ASP A 138 22.66 -22.01 -7.51
N TYR A 139 21.52 -22.02 -6.80
CA TYR A 139 21.25 -23.00 -5.76
C TYR A 139 21.19 -24.42 -6.32
N TYR A 140 20.44 -24.67 -7.40
CA TYR A 140 20.34 -26.00 -7.99
C TYR A 140 21.63 -26.47 -8.66
N ASP A 141 22.40 -25.58 -9.27
CA ASP A 141 23.73 -25.87 -9.81
C ASP A 141 24.70 -26.27 -8.70
N ALA A 142 24.72 -25.53 -7.58
CA ALA A 142 25.51 -25.90 -6.39
C ALA A 142 25.12 -27.29 -5.85
N LEU A 143 23.82 -27.59 -5.76
CA LEU A 143 23.35 -28.91 -5.36
C LEU A 143 23.83 -30.01 -6.31
N ALA A 144 23.74 -29.79 -7.62
CA ALA A 144 24.20 -30.74 -8.62
C ALA A 144 25.71 -31.02 -8.47
N LYS A 145 26.52 -29.97 -8.26
CA LYS A 145 27.97 -30.10 -8.02
C LYS A 145 28.28 -30.91 -6.75
N ILE A 146 27.57 -30.67 -5.65
CA ILE A 146 27.74 -31.43 -4.40
C ILE A 146 27.43 -32.91 -4.63
N TYR A 147 26.34 -33.23 -5.32
CA TYR A 147 25.99 -34.62 -5.62
C TYR A 147 26.99 -35.29 -6.57
N SER A 148 27.53 -34.56 -7.55
CA SER A 148 28.61 -35.07 -8.40
C SER A 148 29.85 -35.44 -7.59
N ILE A 149 30.26 -34.61 -6.63
CA ILE A 149 31.36 -34.91 -5.70
C ILE A 149 31.03 -36.16 -4.87
N ALA A 150 29.80 -36.27 -4.36
CA ALA A 150 29.38 -37.44 -3.59
C ALA A 150 29.50 -38.74 -4.39
N GLU A 151 29.17 -38.70 -5.68
CA GLU A 151 29.31 -39.84 -6.59
C GLU A 151 30.77 -40.12 -6.97
N GLU A 152 31.59 -39.08 -7.17
CA GLU A 152 33.02 -39.21 -7.47
C GLU A 152 33.80 -39.87 -6.32
N VAL A 153 33.45 -39.56 -5.07
CA VAL A 153 34.10 -40.13 -3.88
C VAL A 153 33.57 -41.53 -3.54
N ARG A 154 32.42 -41.95 -4.12
CA ARG A 154 31.77 -43.23 -3.82
C ARG A 154 32.69 -44.44 -4.04
N PRO A 155 33.43 -44.61 -5.15
CA PRO A 155 34.29 -45.77 -5.36
C PRO A 155 35.37 -45.92 -4.28
N THR A 156 35.94 -44.81 -3.81
CA THR A 156 36.93 -44.83 -2.72
C THR A 156 36.30 -45.28 -1.42
N ILE A 157 35.09 -44.82 -1.11
CA ILE A 157 34.34 -45.25 0.09
C ILE A 157 34.01 -46.74 0.02
N ASP A 158 33.58 -47.21 -1.14
CA ASP A 158 33.27 -48.63 -1.36
C ASP A 158 34.51 -49.49 -1.13
N TRP A 159 35.66 -49.10 -1.71
CA TRP A 159 36.95 -49.75 -1.49
C TRP A 159 37.37 -49.76 -0.02
N LEU A 160 37.23 -48.64 0.70
CA LEU A 160 37.52 -48.57 2.14
C LEU A 160 36.61 -49.49 2.95
N ASN A 161 35.32 -49.57 2.60
CA ASN A 161 34.37 -50.47 3.25
C ASN A 161 34.69 -51.95 2.97
N GLU A 162 35.21 -52.29 1.79
CA GLU A 162 35.67 -53.64 1.46
C GLU A 162 36.89 -54.05 2.30
N ILE A 163 37.91 -53.19 2.40
CA ILE A 163 39.08 -53.45 3.26
C ILE A 163 38.64 -53.62 4.71
N LYS A 164 37.75 -52.73 5.16
CA LYS A 164 37.20 -52.75 6.51
C LYS A 164 36.58 -54.11 6.82
N ARG A 165 35.74 -54.69 5.95
CA ARG A 165 35.07 -56.00 6.18
C ARG A 165 36.03 -57.14 6.53
N GLY A 166 37.31 -57.08 6.13
CA GLY A 166 38.32 -58.07 6.45
C GLY A 166 38.94 -57.97 7.85
N GLN A 167 38.67 -56.90 8.61
CA GLN A 167 39.27 -56.66 9.92
C GLN A 167 38.43 -57.20 11.09
N LYS A 168 39.08 -57.70 12.14
CA LYS A 168 38.45 -58.08 13.41
C LYS A 168 38.48 -56.92 14.40
N GLY A 169 37.39 -56.69 15.12
CA GLY A 169 37.30 -55.68 16.18
C GLY A 169 36.25 -54.58 15.90
N PRO A 170 36.24 -53.49 16.69
CA PRO A 170 35.36 -52.35 16.48
C PRO A 170 35.63 -51.68 15.13
N MET A 171 34.55 -51.30 14.44
CA MET A 171 34.58 -50.99 13.02
C MET A 171 34.17 -49.53 12.77
N PRO A 172 35.12 -48.61 12.49
CA PRO A 172 34.81 -47.18 12.34
C PRO A 172 33.89 -46.94 11.14
N VAL A 173 32.88 -46.09 11.28
CA VAL A 173 31.94 -45.80 10.18
C VAL A 173 32.64 -44.89 9.16
N ILE A 174 32.62 -45.29 7.89
CA ILE A 174 33.16 -44.49 6.78
C ILE A 174 31.98 -43.72 6.19
N HIS A 175 32.12 -42.41 6.17
CA HIS A 175 31.07 -41.47 5.82
C HIS A 175 31.40 -40.80 4.48
N ASN A 176 30.40 -40.66 3.61
CA ASN A 176 30.56 -39.81 2.42
C ASN A 176 30.45 -38.34 2.82
N PRO A 177 31.49 -37.53 2.62
CA PRO A 177 31.52 -36.14 3.08
C PRO A 177 30.49 -35.25 2.38
N ALA A 178 30.04 -35.62 1.17
CA ALA A 178 29.11 -34.84 0.35
C ALA A 178 27.69 -35.44 0.30
N LYS A 179 27.37 -36.43 1.14
CA LYS A 179 26.04 -37.08 1.18
C LYS A 179 25.23 -36.65 2.40
N GLY A 180 23.91 -36.53 2.22
CA GLY A 180 22.96 -35.90 3.16
C GLY A 180 22.88 -36.45 4.60
N SER A 181 23.54 -37.55 4.93
CA SER A 181 23.68 -38.00 6.33
C SER A 181 24.81 -37.29 7.09
N ASN A 182 25.74 -36.62 6.38
CA ASN A 182 26.90 -35.93 6.96
C ASN A 182 26.99 -34.44 6.57
N MET A 183 26.09 -33.97 5.70
CA MET A 183 26.00 -32.58 5.29
C MET A 183 24.53 -32.21 5.08
N TYR A 184 23.99 -31.35 5.94
CA TYR A 184 22.68 -30.75 5.74
C TYR A 184 22.76 -29.67 4.67
N LEU A 185 21.93 -29.77 3.64
CA LEU A 185 21.87 -28.79 2.57
C LEU A 185 20.88 -27.67 2.94
N PRO A 186 21.20 -26.39 2.68
CA PRO A 186 20.25 -25.28 2.78
C PRO A 186 18.95 -25.62 2.06
N ARG A 187 17.78 -25.38 2.67
CA ARG A 187 16.49 -25.54 1.96
C ARG A 187 15.55 -24.39 2.26
N VAL A 188 14.83 -23.96 1.23
CA VAL A 188 13.66 -23.11 1.40
C VAL A 188 12.52 -23.96 1.97
N THR A 189 11.83 -23.45 2.98
CA THR A 189 10.66 -24.12 3.57
C THR A 189 9.39 -23.33 3.30
N ASN A 190 8.25 -24.01 3.23
CA ASN A 190 6.95 -23.35 3.05
C ASN A 190 6.68 -22.32 4.16
N LYS A 191 7.14 -22.60 5.39
CA LYS A 191 7.04 -21.65 6.50
C LYS A 191 7.77 -20.34 6.21
N VAL A 192 8.98 -20.41 5.69
CA VAL A 192 9.78 -19.22 5.38
C VAL A 192 9.19 -18.46 4.20
N LEU A 193 8.69 -19.14 3.17
CA LEU A 193 7.97 -18.49 2.08
C LEU A 193 6.73 -17.74 2.59
N GLN A 194 5.96 -18.39 3.47
CA GLN A 194 4.79 -17.78 4.10
C GLN A 194 5.16 -16.60 5.01
N ASP A 195 6.26 -16.68 5.75
CA ASP A 195 6.74 -15.58 6.59
C ASP A 195 7.23 -14.39 5.74
N VAL A 196 7.94 -14.63 4.63
CA VAL A 196 8.33 -13.59 3.66
C VAL A 196 7.09 -12.96 3.03
N GLU A 197 6.08 -13.75 2.69
CA GLU A 197 4.83 -13.26 2.14
C GLU A 197 4.07 -12.41 3.17
N ASN A 198 3.92 -12.88 4.40
CA ASN A 198 3.11 -12.18 5.39
C ASN A 198 3.81 -10.95 5.96
N TYR A 199 5.13 -11.02 6.17
CA TYR A 199 5.87 -10.02 6.94
C TYR A 199 6.88 -9.23 6.12
N ARG A 200 7.08 -9.57 4.84
CA ARG A 200 7.97 -8.85 3.90
C ARG A 200 9.40 -8.69 4.42
N PHE A 201 9.90 -9.68 5.16
CA PHE A 201 11.30 -9.72 5.60
C PHE A 201 11.88 -11.12 5.43
N VAL A 202 13.18 -11.17 5.15
CA VAL A 202 13.99 -12.39 5.24
C VAL A 202 14.83 -12.25 6.52
N PRO A 203 14.86 -13.24 7.42
CA PRO A 203 15.72 -13.19 8.60
C PRO A 203 17.19 -13.03 8.20
N GLU A 204 17.90 -12.11 8.84
CA GLU A 204 19.34 -11.90 8.60
C GLU A 204 20.11 -13.19 8.89
N GLY A 205 20.98 -13.60 7.96
CA GLY A 205 21.76 -14.84 8.08
C GLY A 205 20.96 -16.12 7.85
N TYR A 206 19.71 -16.07 7.38
CA TYR A 206 18.96 -17.28 7.02
C TYR A 206 19.70 -18.06 5.93
N ASN A 207 20.15 -19.26 6.27
CA ASN A 207 20.88 -20.15 5.38
C ASN A 207 20.14 -21.47 5.12
N GLY A 208 18.84 -21.54 5.45
CA GLY A 208 18.03 -22.73 5.24
C GLY A 208 18.31 -23.90 6.18
N LEU A 209 19.11 -23.71 7.24
CA LEU A 209 19.44 -24.72 8.24
C LEU A 209 18.95 -24.30 9.63
N THR A 210 18.62 -25.27 10.48
CA THR A 210 18.46 -25.02 11.93
C THR A 210 19.82 -24.83 12.59
N LYS A 211 19.88 -24.16 13.74
CA LYS A 211 21.13 -24.00 14.52
C LYS A 211 21.83 -25.34 14.81
N GLU A 212 21.05 -26.39 15.04
CA GLU A 212 21.57 -27.75 15.26
C GLU A 212 22.22 -28.33 13.99
N GLN A 213 21.63 -28.08 12.81
CA GLN A 213 22.17 -28.51 11.52
C GLN A 213 23.42 -27.71 11.14
N GLU A 214 23.45 -26.41 11.41
CA GLU A 214 24.65 -25.57 11.22
C GLU A 214 25.83 -26.07 12.05
N TYR A 215 25.58 -26.37 13.33
CA TYR A 215 26.58 -26.95 14.24
C TYR A 215 27.07 -28.31 13.74
N LYS A 216 26.16 -29.19 13.31
CA LYS A 216 26.49 -30.53 12.80
C LYS A 216 27.29 -30.50 11.49
N ASN A 217 27.14 -29.47 10.68
CA ASN A 217 27.89 -29.31 9.45
C ASN A 217 29.32 -28.74 9.66
N ASP A 218 29.72 -28.37 10.89
CA ASP A 218 30.99 -27.69 11.20
C ASP A 218 31.26 -26.44 10.34
N MET A 219 30.18 -25.76 9.90
CA MET A 219 30.27 -24.66 8.91
C MET A 219 31.07 -23.46 9.41
N ALA A 220 31.13 -23.25 10.73
CA ALA A 220 31.87 -22.13 11.32
C ALA A 220 33.36 -22.23 11.02
N LYS A 221 33.93 -23.43 11.15
CA LYS A 221 35.34 -23.70 10.87
C LYS A 221 35.69 -23.50 9.39
N TYR A 222 34.88 -24.07 8.50
CA TYR A 222 35.13 -23.98 7.05
C TYR A 222 34.89 -22.57 6.48
N LYS A 223 33.92 -21.80 7.03
CA LYS A 223 33.71 -20.40 6.63
C LYS A 223 34.86 -19.49 7.06
N GLU A 224 35.45 -19.73 8.24
CA GLU A 224 36.63 -18.98 8.73
C GLU A 224 37.90 -19.30 7.91
N GLU A 225 38.05 -20.54 7.46
CA GLU A 225 39.16 -20.97 6.59
C GLU A 225 39.02 -20.44 5.15
N ALA A 226 37.80 -20.32 4.61
CA ALA A 226 37.54 -19.82 3.25
C ALA A 226 37.60 -18.28 3.12
N ALA A 227 37.56 -17.56 4.24
CA ALA A 227 37.63 -16.09 4.28
C ALA A 227 39.07 -15.54 4.42
N LYS A 228 40.08 -16.41 4.47
CA LYS A 228 41.52 -16.09 4.47
C LYS A 228 42.10 -16.22 3.07
#